data_AF-A0A7C6QZQ6-F1
#
_entry.id   AF-A0A7C6QZQ6-F1
#
_cell.length_a   1.000
_cell.length_b   1.000
_cell.length_c   1.000
_cell.angle_alpha   90.00
_cell.angle_beta   90.00
_cell.angle_gamma   90.00
#
_symmetry.space_group_name_H-M   'P 1'
#
loop_
_entity.id
_entity.type
_entity.pdbx_description
1 polymer ?
#
loop_
_entity_poly.entity_id
_entity_poly.type
_entity_poly.pdbx_seq_one_letter_code
_entity_poly.pdbx_strand_id
1 'polypeptide(L)' 'MILWPGGEKWDVPLCPIYHDVCLYATRKNVHGLKLDPFFKPSLDKAWFRE' A
#
# COMPACT_ATOMS: atom_id res chain seq x y z
N MET A 1 -4.30 -14.12 16.09
CA MET A 1 -5.30 -15.05 16.64
C MET A 1 -5.83 -14.44 17.92
N ILE A 2 -7.02 -13.84 17.89
CA ILE A 2 -7.65 -13.24 19.08
C ILE A 2 -8.44 -14.37 19.76
N LEU A 3 -8.08 -14.72 20.99
CA LEU A 3 -8.79 -15.72 21.79
C LEU A 3 -9.90 -15.01 22.57
N TRP A 4 -11.17 -15.28 22.25
CA TRP A 4 -12.32 -14.79 22.99
C TRP A 4 -12.56 -15.67 24.23
N PRO A 5 -12.99 -15.14 25.38
CA PRO A 5 -13.26 -15.95 26.57
C PRO A 5 -14.53 -16.77 26.34
N GLY A 6 -14.35 -18.05 25.97
CA GLY A 6 -15.46 -18.94 25.61
C GLY A 6 -15.04 -20.23 24.88
N GLY A 7 -13.80 -20.34 24.40
CA GLY A 7 -13.26 -21.60 23.87
C GLY A 7 -13.78 -22.03 22.49
N GLU A 8 -14.83 -21.39 21.97
CA GLU A 8 -15.33 -21.64 20.62
C GLU A 8 -14.53 -20.86 19.57
N LYS A 9 -13.99 -21.58 18.58
CA LYS A 9 -13.39 -20.99 17.39
C LYS A 9 -14.51 -20.52 16.45
N TRP A 10 -14.69 -19.22 16.37
CA TRP A 10 -15.53 -18.61 15.34
C TRP A 10 -14.69 -18.43 14.08
N ASP A 11 -15.06 -19.09 12.98
CA ASP A 11 -14.54 -18.82 11.64
C ASP A 11 -15.10 -17.46 11.16
N VAL A 12 -14.59 -16.39 11.76
CA VAL A 12 -14.92 -15.03 11.34
C VAL A 12 -14.05 -14.72 10.11
N PRO A 13 -14.64 -14.40 8.95
CA PRO A 13 -13.86 -13.99 7.80
C PRO A 13 -13.03 -12.76 8.18
N LEU A 14 -11.73 -12.79 7.88
CA LEU A 14 -10.87 -11.62 8.03
C LEU A 14 -11.43 -10.52 7.14
N CYS A 15 -12.09 -9.53 7.76
CA CYS A 15 -12.51 -8.31 7.10
C CYS A 15 -11.39 -7.29 7.31
N PRO A 16 -10.53 -7.04 6.32
CA PRO A 16 -9.50 -6.00 6.45
C PRO A 16 -10.19 -4.67 6.71
N ILE A 17 -9.86 -4.06 7.86
CA ILE A 17 -10.49 -2.81 8.34
C ILE A 17 -9.94 -1.59 7.58
N TYR A 18 -8.79 -1.74 6.93
CA TYR A 18 -8.11 -0.68 6.21
C TYR A 18 -7.48 -1.20 4.92
N HIS A 19 -7.33 -0.30 3.96
CA HIS A 19 -6.52 -0.48 2.77
C HIS A 19 -5.23 0.32 2.92
N ASP A 20 -4.10 -0.28 2.57
CA ASP A 20 -2.83 0.42 2.56
C ASP A 20 -2.81 1.44 1.42
N VAL A 21 -2.59 2.71 1.75
CA VAL A 21 -2.38 3.80 0.80
C VAL A 21 -0.96 4.34 0.97
N CYS A 22 -0.21 4.38 -0.14
CA CYS A 22 1.13 4.96 -0.13
C CYS A 22 1.08 6.43 -0.53
N LEU A 23 1.49 7.28 0.41
CA LEU A 23 1.78 8.68 0.17
C LEU A 23 3.28 8.82 -0.11
N TYR A 24 3.64 9.44 -1.23
CA TYR A 24 5.04 9.68 -1.59
C TYR A 24 5.22 11.12 -2.10
N ALA A 25 6.44 11.63 -1.94
CA ALA A 25 6.82 12.95 -2.39
C ALA A 25 7.95 12.85 -3.42
N THR A 26 7.92 13.71 -4.43
CA THR A 26 8.97 13.83 -5.45
C THR A 26 9.42 15.28 -5.57
N ARG A 27 10.60 15.49 -6.16
CA ARG A 27 11.03 16.84 -6.54
C ARG A 27 10.09 17.38 -7.62
N LYS A 28 9.86 18.70 -7.63
CA LYS A 28 8.96 19.37 -8.60
C LYS A 28 9.30 19.07 -10.07
N ASN A 29 10.57 18.80 -10.36
CA ASN A 29 11.06 18.53 -11.69
C ASN A 29 11.00 17.04 -12.09
N VAL A 30 10.57 16.15 -11.20
CA VAL A 30 10.41 14.72 -11.49
C VAL A 30 8.99 14.47 -11.97
N HIS A 31 8.87 13.90 -13.16
CA HIS A 31 7.59 13.58 -13.79
C HIS A 31 7.53 12.12 -14.20
N GLY A 32 6.31 11.58 -14.29
CA GLY A 32 6.08 10.21 -14.79
C GLY A 32 6.50 9.08 -13.85
N LEU A 33 6.97 9.39 -12.63
CA LEU A 33 7.22 8.39 -11.60
C LEU A 33 5.91 7.70 -11.21
N LYS A 34 5.92 6.37 -11.16
CA LYS A 34 4.78 5.55 -10.74
C LYS A 34 5.22 4.58 -9.66
N LEU A 35 4.30 4.25 -8.76
CA LEU A 35 4.46 3.16 -7.81
C LEU A 35 3.64 1.96 -8.31
N ASP A 36 4.20 0.76 -8.21
CA ASP A 36 3.48 -0.48 -8.43
C ASP A 36 2.58 -0.83 -7.21
N PRO A 37 1.73 -1.88 -7.28
CA PRO A 37 0.90 -2.31 -6.16
C PRO A 37 1.67 -2.75 -4.90
N PHE A 38 2.98 -2.96 -5.01
CA PHE A 38 3.89 -3.26 -3.89
C PHE A 38 4.68 -2.01 -3.44
N PHE A 39 4.26 -0.84 -3.90
CA PHE A 39 4.87 0.46 -3.61
C PHE A 39 6.33 0.58 -4.08
N LYS A 40 6.72 -0.18 -5.10
CA LYS A 40 8.04 -0.05 -5.73
C LYS A 40 7.99 1.02 -6.83
N PRO A 41 8.97 1.94 -6.88
CA PRO A 41 9.04 2.93 -7.95
C PRO A 41 9.40 2.28 -9.29
N SER A 42 8.61 2.57 -10.31
CA SER A 42 8.93 2.29 -11.72
C SER A 42 9.54 3.54 -12.35
N LEU A 43 10.70 3.35 -12.99
CA LEU A 43 11.43 4.41 -13.70
C LEU A 43 11.18 4.41 -15.20
N ASP A 44 10.41 3.45 -15.74
CA ASP A 44 10.25 3.25 -17.19
C ASP A 44 9.73 4.48 -17.94
N LYS A 45 8.96 5.32 -17.24
CA LYS A 45 8.38 6.56 -17.77
C LYS A 45 8.80 7.79 -16.96
N ALA A 46 9.74 7.63 -16.03
CA ALA A 46 10.19 8.71 -15.16
C ALA A 46 11.23 9.57 -15.90
N TRP A 47 11.10 10.89 -15.79
CA TRP A 47 12.02 11.84 -16.42
C TRP A 47 12.14 13.14 -15.61
N PHE A 48 13.18 13.91 -15.91
CA PHE A 48 13.43 15.23 -15.32
C PHE A 48 13.09 16.34 -16.30
N ARG A 49 12.29 17.32 -15.87
CA ARG A 49 12.09 18.57 -16.60
C ARG A 49 13.12 19.60 -16.15
N GLU A 50 13.74 20.28 -17.11
CA GLU A 50 14.57 21.47 -16.82
C GLU A 50 13.71 22.67 -16.42
#